data_AF-Q1PXE7-F1
#
_entry.id   AF-Q1PXE7-F1
#
_cell.length_a   1.000
_cell.length_b   1.000
_cell.length_c   1.000
_cell.angle_alpha   90.00
_cell.angle_beta   90.00
_cell.angle_gamma   90.00
#
_symmetry.space_group_name_H-M   'P 1'
#
loop_
_entity.id
_entity.type
_entity.pdbx_description
1 polymer ?
#
loop_
_entity_poly.entity_id
_entity_poly.type
_entity_poly.pdbx_seq_one_letter_code
_entity_poly.pdbx_strand_id
1 'polypeptide(L)' 'MISDLESIKLYAGVHSKRFGFYRMLSKRFPFAIYYEIDKEIARVIAILDMRRNPAWIRGKLSVRKIT' A
#
# COMPACT_ATOMS: atom_id res chain seq x y z
N MET A 1 12.90 -2.56 -1.20
CA MET A 1 11.75 -2.91 -2.06
C MET A 1 11.31 -4.35 -1.84
N ILE A 2 12.13 -5.37 -2.14
CA ILE A 2 11.78 -6.77 -1.81
C ILE A 2 11.65 -6.96 -0.29
N SER A 3 12.63 -6.48 0.49
CA SER A 3 12.59 -6.52 1.95
C SER A 3 11.38 -5.80 2.57
N ASP A 4 10.90 -4.73 1.92
CA ASP A 4 9.69 -4.02 2.38
C ASP A 4 8.45 -4.90 2.17
N LEU A 5 8.35 -5.57 1.02
CA LEU A 5 7.28 -6.52 0.74
C LEU A 5 7.31 -7.73 1.67
N GLU A 6 8.49 -8.28 1.96
CA GLU A 6 8.63 -9.38 2.92
C GLU A 6 8.23 -8.98 4.33
N SER A 7 8.54 -7.74 4.74
CA SER A 7 8.15 -7.22 6.05
C SER A 7 6.63 -7.13 6.22
N ILE A 8 5.85 -7.01 5.14
CA ILE A 8 4.39 -7.03 5.22
C ILE A 8 3.89 -8.36 5.77
N LYS A 9 4.58 -9.48 5.52
CA LYS A 9 4.22 -10.79 6.10
C LYS A 9 4.22 -10.77 7.64
N LEU A 10 5.06 -9.95 8.24
CA LEU A 10 5.22 -9.84 9.69
C LEU A 10 4.39 -8.70 10.30
N TYR A 11 4.25 -7.59 9.57
CA TYR A 11 3.69 -6.34 10.10
C TYR A 11 2.39 -5.90 9.41
N ALA A 12 1.73 -6.80 8.68
CA ALA A 12 0.41 -6.54 8.11
C ALA A 12 -0.57 -6.11 9.20
N GLY A 13 -1.27 -5.00 8.98
CA GLY A 13 -2.34 -4.53 9.86
C GLY A 13 -1.92 -3.44 10.85
N VAL A 14 -0.63 -3.30 11.11
CA VAL A 14 -0.09 -2.26 12.02
C VAL A 14 0.02 -0.90 11.32
N HIS A 15 0.08 -0.90 9.99
CA HIS A 15 0.29 0.31 9.20
C HIS A 15 -0.97 1.20 9.16
N SER A 16 -0.81 2.53 9.13
CA SER A 16 -1.96 3.45 9.02
C SER A 16 -2.74 3.24 7.70
N LYS A 17 -4.06 3.33 7.74
CA LYS A 17 -4.87 3.32 6.51
C LYS A 17 -4.85 4.69 5.82
N ARG A 18 -4.71 4.69 4.50
CA ARG A 18 -4.86 5.87 3.63
C ARG A 18 -5.56 5.50 2.34
N PHE A 19 -6.52 6.33 1.93
CA PHE A 19 -7.36 6.09 0.75
C PHE A 19 -8.13 4.75 0.77
N GLY A 20 -8.35 4.18 1.96
CA GLY A 20 -9.04 2.89 2.16
C GLY A 20 -8.13 1.68 2.31
N PHE A 21 -6.82 1.82 2.10
CA PHE A 21 -5.86 0.71 2.17
C PHE A 21 -4.85 0.92 3.29
N TYR A 22 -4.30 -0.16 3.86
CA TYR A 22 -3.11 -0.07 4.69
C TYR A 22 -1.95 0.49 3.85
N ARG A 23 -1.19 1.44 4.40
CA ARG A 23 -0.09 2.10 3.69
C ARG A 23 1.22 1.95 4.44
N MET A 24 2.17 1.24 3.83
CA MET A 24 3.56 1.19 4.26
C MET A 24 4.41 2.10 3.38
N LEU A 25 5.31 2.88 3.98
CA LEU A 25 6.31 3.66 3.24
C LEU A 25 7.55 2.80 3.04
N SER A 26 8.04 2.72 1.80
CA SER A 26 9.27 2.02 1.47
C SER A 26 10.46 2.70 2.15
N LYS A 27 11.40 1.90 2.68
CA LYS A 27 12.66 2.43 3.23
C LYS A 27 13.61 2.96 2.14
N ARG A 28 13.44 2.52 0.90
CA ARG A 28 14.25 2.94 -0.26
C ARG A 28 13.37 3.58 -1.31
N PHE A 29 13.69 4.82 -1.68
CA PHE A 29 12.92 5.69 -2.59
C PHE A 29 11.50 6.01 -2.07
N PRO A 30 10.91 7.16 -2.43
CA PRO A 30 9.62 7.60 -1.88
C PRO A 30 8.46 6.82 -2.51
N PHE A 31 8.39 5.51 -2.30
CA PHE A 31 7.27 4.66 -2.69
C PHE A 31 6.39 4.35 -1.49
N ALA A 32 5.09 4.22 -1.74
CA ALA A 32 4.13 3.68 -0.80
C ALA A 32 3.57 2.36 -1.33
N ILE A 33 3.57 1.35 -0.47
CA ILE A 33 2.91 0.06 -0.70
C ILE A 33 1.53 0.15 -0.08
N TYR A 34 0.50 0.03 -0.91
CA TYR A 34 -0.89 -0.03 -0.51
C TYR A 34 -1.36 -1.48 -0.56
N TYR A 35 -1.90 -1.96 0.54
CA TYR A 35 -2.39 -3.33 0.66
C TYR A 35 -3.68 -3.38 1.50
N GLU A 36 -4.39 -4.49 1.37
CA GLU A 36 -5.51 -4.85 2.23
C GLU A 36 -5.23 -6.18 2.92
N ILE A 37 -6.04 -6.48 3.93
CA ILE A 37 -5.96 -7.75 4.64
C ILE A 37 -7.30 -8.44 4.46
N ASP A 38 -7.27 -9.59 3.83
CA ASP A 38 -8.41 -10.46 3.60
C ASP A 38 -8.10 -11.80 4.25
N LYS A 39 -8.79 -12.10 5.36
CA LYS A 39 -8.48 -13.21 6.26
C LYS A 39 -7.00 -13.15 6.70
N GLU A 40 -6.20 -14.10 6.26
CA GLU A 40 -4.77 -14.21 6.59
C GLU A 40 -3.86 -13.76 5.44
N ILE A 41 -4.43 -13.15 4.40
CA ILE A 41 -3.70 -12.72 3.20
C ILE A 41 -3.56 -11.20 3.20
N ALA A 42 -2.31 -10.73 3.27
CA ALA A 42 -1.98 -9.35 2.96
C ALA A 42 -1.86 -9.19 1.43
N ARG A 43 -2.93 -8.70 0.79
CA ARG A 43 -3.00 -8.52 -0.66
C ARG A 43 -2.46 -7.14 -1.05
N VAL A 44 -1.34 -7.11 -1.77
CA VAL A 44 -0.79 -5.85 -2.29
C VAL A 44 -1.61 -5.37 -3.47
N ILE A 45 -2.14 -4.15 -3.36
CA ILE A 45 -3.02 -3.53 -4.34
C ILE A 45 -2.24 -2.64 -5.30
N ALA A 46 -1.27 -1.87 -4.79
CA ALA A 46 -0.41 -1.03 -5.61
C ALA A 46 0.89 -0.64 -4.88
N ILE A 47 1.96 -0.47 -5.64
CA ILE A 47 3.20 0.19 -5.20
C ILE A 47 3.33 1.46 -6.04
N LEU A 48 3.21 2.63 -5.39
CA LEU A 48 3.10 3.91 -6.09
C LEU A 48 4.19 4.89 -5.65
N ASP A 49 4.78 5.60 -6.62
CA ASP A 49 5.72 6.69 -6.36
C ASP A 49 4.97 7.88 -5.73
N MET A 50 5.38 8.27 -4.53
CA MET A 50 4.77 9.34 -3.75
C MET A 50 5.12 10.75 -4.26
N ARG A 51 6.04 10.89 -5.21
CA ARG A 51 6.33 12.17 -5.88
C ARG A 51 5.27 12.54 -6.92
N ARG A 52 4.36 11.61 -7.26
CA ARG A 52 3.23 11.88 -8.16
C ARG A 52 2.17 12.73 -7.46
N ASN A 53 1.38 13.44 -8.25
CA ASN A 53 0.26 14.25 -7.76
C ASN A 53 -0.66 13.40 -6.84
N PRO A 54 -0.96 13.85 -5.60
CA PRO A 54 -1.83 13.10 -4.68
C PRO A 54 -3.22 12.76 -5.23
N ALA A 55 -3.80 13.61 -6.08
CA ALA A 55 -5.07 13.35 -6.73
C ALA A 55 -4.97 12.16 -7.70
N TRP A 56 -3.86 12.04 -8.43
CA TRP A 56 -3.60 10.89 -9.30
C TRP A 56 -3.46 9.60 -8.49
N ILE A 57 -2.73 9.64 -7.36
CA ILE A 57 -2.58 8.48 -6.46
C ILE A 57 -3.95 8.03 -5.96
N ARG A 58 -4.77 8.97 -5.47
CA ARG A 58 -6.14 8.69 -5.01
C ARG A 58 -7.00 8.07 -6.12
N GLY A 59 -6.93 8.59 -7.35
CA GLY A 59 -7.66 8.05 -8.50
C GLY A 59 -7.21 6.64 -8.88
N LYS A 60 -5.90 6.34 -8.80
CA LYS A 60 -5.39 4.98 -9.02
C LYS A 60 -5.86 4.01 -7.94
N LEU A 61 -5.96 4.45 -6.69
CA LEU A 61 -6.43 3.60 -5.61
C LEU A 61 -7.95 3.41 -5.61
N SER A 62 -8.72 4.43 -5.99
CA SER A 62 -10.19 4.33 -6.02
C SER A 62 -10.67 3.27 -7.01
N VAL A 63 -10.05 3.16 -8.19
CA VAL A 63 -10.40 2.13 -9.20
C VAL A 63 -9.98 0.71 -8.80
N ARG A 64 -9.21 0.56 -7.72
CA ARG A 64 -8.71 -0.74 -7.23
C ARG A 64 -9.39 -1.18 -5.93
N LYS A 65 -10.35 -0.39 -5.44
CA LYS A 65 -11.19 -0.83 -4.32
C LYS A 65 -12.13 -1.91 -4.84
N ILE A 66 -11.97 -3.12 -4.32
CA ILE A 66 -12.97 -4.17 -4.49
C ILE A 66 -14.13 -3.76 -3.56
N THR A 67 -15.33 -3.65 -4.12
CA THR A 67 -16.56 -3.39 -3.36
C THR A 67 -17.00 -4.66 -2.66
#